data_AF-A0A552DXD3-F1
#
_entry.id   AF-A0A552DXD3-F1
#
_cell.length_a   1.000
_cell.length_b   1.000
_cell.length_c   1.000
_cell.angle_alpha   90.00
_cell.angle_beta   90.00
_cell.angle_gamma   90.00
#
_symmetry.space_group_name_H-M   'P 1'
#
loop_
_entity.id
_entity.type
_entity.pdbx_description
1 polymer ?
#
loop_
_entity_poly.entity_id
_entity_poly.type
_entity_poly.pdbx_seq_one_letter_code
_entity_poly.pdbx_strand_id
1 'polypeptide(L)'
;MKIPTADTPLYNHPLPAIEAWLVKLGCRKNTENVHCWTVEKLTWKAEICLDIEEITVRYFRAANDGSDINRAFKYSLSRQDIESAVFSGP
;
A
#
# COMPACT_ATOMS: atom_id res chain seq x y z
N MET A 1 5.33 -6.09 -20.66
CA MET A 1 6.25 -5.94 -19.51
C MET A 1 6.01 -7.10 -18.56
N LYS A 2 7.05 -7.89 -18.22
CA LYS A 2 6.92 -8.97 -17.22
C LYS A 2 6.96 -8.34 -15.83
N ILE A 3 5.86 -8.44 -15.10
CA ILE A 3 5.81 -8.07 -13.67
C ILE A 3 6.52 -9.20 -12.92
N PRO A 4 7.45 -8.91 -11.98
CA PRO A 4 8.03 -9.94 -11.14
C PRO A 4 6.95 -10.71 -10.38
N THR A 5 7.24 -11.96 -9.99
CA THR A 5 6.29 -12.78 -9.25
C THR A 5 5.92 -12.12 -7.92
N ALA A 6 4.71 -12.37 -7.41
CA ALA A 6 4.22 -11.77 -6.16
C ALA A 6 5.12 -12.06 -4.94
N ASP A 7 5.85 -13.17 -5.01
CA ASP A 7 6.76 -13.68 -4.00
C ASP A 7 8.09 -12.91 -3.91
N THR A 8 8.45 -12.10 -4.93
CA THR A 8 9.71 -11.34 -4.85
C THR A 8 9.55 -10.08 -3.99
N PRO A 9 10.62 -9.68 -3.27
CA PRO A 9 10.65 -8.43 -2.50
C PRO A 9 10.22 -7.23 -3.33
N LEU A 10 9.49 -6.29 -2.71
CA LEU A 10 8.97 -5.13 -3.42
C LEU A 10 10.06 -4.26 -4.08
N TYR A 11 11.27 -4.19 -3.50
CA TYR A 11 12.39 -3.45 -4.10
C TYR A 11 12.82 -3.99 -5.47
N ASN A 12 12.49 -5.24 -5.81
CA ASN A 12 12.75 -5.82 -7.13
C ASN A 12 11.70 -5.43 -8.18
N HIS A 13 10.59 -4.78 -7.76
CA HIS A 13 9.55 -4.32 -8.66
C HIS A 13 9.80 -2.87 -9.05
N PRO A 14 9.80 -2.53 -10.34
CA PRO A 14 9.95 -1.15 -10.77
C PRO A 14 8.72 -0.33 -10.33
N LEU A 15 8.91 0.95 -10.02
CA LEU A 15 7.83 1.83 -9.55
C LEU A 15 6.55 1.77 -10.41
N PRO A 16 6.61 1.80 -11.77
CA PRO A 16 5.40 1.66 -12.59
C PRO A 16 4.64 0.34 -12.38
N ALA A 17 5.32 -0.75 -12.01
CA ALA A 17 4.67 -2.02 -11.70
C ALA A 17 3.96 -1.97 -10.35
N ILE A 18 4.55 -1.29 -9.36
CA ILE A 18 3.94 -1.04 -8.05
C ILE A 18 2.71 -0.15 -8.22
N GLU A 19 2.79 0.93 -8.99
CA GLU A 19 1.65 1.81 -9.28
C GLU A 19 0.53 1.05 -10.00
N ALA A 20 0.86 0.26 -11.03
CA ALA A 20 -0.13 -0.57 -11.73
C ALA A 20 -0.78 -1.61 -10.80
N TRP A 21 -0.02 -2.17 -9.85
CA TRP A 21 -0.52 -3.06 -8.83
C TRP A 21 -1.50 -2.36 -7.87
N LEU A 22 -1.16 -1.17 -7.38
CA LEU A 22 -2.05 -0.36 -6.54
C LEU A 22 -3.35 -0.01 -7.27
N VAL A 23 -3.28 0.38 -8.55
CA VAL A 23 -4.47 0.64 -9.38
C VAL A 23 -5.37 -0.60 -9.45
N LYS A 24 -4.79 -1.80 -9.65
CA LYS A 24 -5.56 -3.07 -9.72
C LYS A 24 -6.27 -3.40 -8.40
N LEU A 25 -5.72 -2.99 -7.28
CA LEU A 25 -6.32 -3.20 -5.95
C LEU A 25 -7.45 -2.22 -5.62
N GLY A 26 -7.71 -1.27 -6.53
CA GLY A 26 -8.70 -0.21 -6.37
C GLY A 26 -8.14 1.03 -5.67
N CYS A 27 -6.82 1.15 -5.53
CA CYS A 27 -6.20 2.35 -5.00
C CYS A 27 -6.24 3.48 -6.03
N ARG A 28 -6.42 4.71 -5.55
CA ARG A 28 -6.44 5.93 -6.36
C ARG A 28 -5.22 6.78 -6.04
N LYS A 29 -4.45 7.11 -7.07
CA LYS A 29 -3.27 7.98 -6.95
C LYS A 29 -3.72 9.37 -6.49
N ASN A 30 -3.03 9.93 -5.50
CA ASN A 30 -3.25 11.30 -5.09
C ASN A 30 -2.58 12.25 -6.09
N THR A 31 -3.29 13.30 -6.52
CA THR A 31 -2.81 14.28 -7.51
C THR A 31 -1.84 15.28 -6.90
N GLU A 32 -1.95 15.55 -5.60
CA GLU A 32 -1.06 16.46 -4.88
C GLU A 32 0.20 15.72 -4.42
N ASN A 33 0.04 14.49 -3.92
CA ASN A 33 1.13 13.63 -3.47
C ASN A 33 1.22 12.39 -4.34
N VAL A 34 1.98 12.44 -5.43
CA VAL A 34 2.08 11.35 -6.42
C VAL A 34 2.63 10.03 -5.85
N HIS A 35 3.31 10.07 -4.71
CA HIS A 35 3.79 8.91 -3.98
C HIS A 35 2.72 8.32 -3.04
N CYS A 36 1.66 9.06 -2.75
CA CYS A 36 0.55 8.63 -1.92
C CYS A 36 -0.66 8.19 -2.76
N TRP A 37 -1.32 7.17 -2.25
CA TRP A 37 -2.42 6.46 -2.86
C TRP A 37 -3.50 6.27 -1.82
N THR A 38 -4.76 6.38 -2.20
CA THR A 38 -5.88 6.20 -1.28
C THR A 38 -6.65 4.96 -1.67
N VAL A 39 -7.01 4.16 -0.67
CA VAL A 39 -7.86 2.98 -0.83
C VAL A 39 -9.07 3.14 0.07
N GLU A 40 -10.24 2.93 -0.51
CA GLU A 40 -11.51 2.96 0.20
C GLU A 40 -12.18 1.60 0.02
N LYS A 41 -12.39 0.91 1.14
CA LYS A 41 -13.18 -0.32 1.23
C LYS A 41 -14.46 -0.01 1.99
N LEU A 42 -15.44 -0.92 1.92
CA LEU A 42 -16.74 -0.74 2.58
C LEU A 42 -16.62 -0.55 4.10
N THR A 43 -15.61 -1.17 4.71
CA THR A 43 -15.42 -1.22 6.17
C THR A 43 -14.32 -0.32 6.68
N TRP A 44 -13.39 0.13 5.83
CA TRP A 44 -12.23 0.92 6.22
C TRP A 44 -11.68 1.74 5.06
N LYS A 45 -10.92 2.79 5.40
CA LYS A 45 -10.21 3.62 4.44
C LYS A 45 -8.76 3.74 4.87
N ALA A 46 -7.84 3.70 3.91
CA ALA A 46 -6.43 3.93 4.18
C ALA A 46 -5.76 4.77 3.11
N GLU A 47 -4.67 5.41 3.50
CA GLU A 47 -3.71 6.03 2.62
C GLU A 47 -2.42 5.20 2.62
N ILE A 48 -1.88 4.94 1.44
CA ILE A 48 -0.69 4.16 1.18
C ILE A 48 0.31 5.12 0.55
N CYS A 49 1.40 5.44 1.25
CA CYS A 49 2.49 6.26 0.72
C CYS A 49 3.70 5.38 0.44
N LEU A 50 4.25 5.53 -0.76
CA LEU A 50 5.47 4.89 -1.20
C LEU A 50 6.65 5.76 -0.74
N ASP A 51 7.27 5.39 0.37
CA ASP A 51 8.46 6.06 0.90
C ASP A 51 9.74 5.49 0.24
N ILE A 52 10.91 5.96 0.67
CA ILE A 52 12.20 5.61 0.06
C ILE A 52 12.58 4.13 0.31
N GLU A 53 12.28 3.61 1.50
CA GLU A 53 12.72 2.26 1.92
C GLU A 53 11.55 1.35 2.34
N GLU A 54 10.35 1.92 2.46
CA GLU A 54 9.17 1.25 2.98
C GLU A 54 7.89 1.80 2.36
N ILE A 55 6.79 1.05 2.55
CA ILE A 55 5.44 1.53 2.32
C ILE A 55 4.83 1.89 3.65
N THR A 56 4.38 3.14 3.77
CA THR A 56 3.59 3.60 4.90
C THR A 56 2.12 3.45 4.59
N VAL A 57 1.35 2.83 5.48
CA VAL A 57 -0.09 2.67 5.37
C VAL A 57 -0.78 3.28 6.59
N ARG A 58 -1.58 4.31 6.35
CA ARG A 58 -2.36 5.02 7.34
C ARG A 58 -3.83 4.66 7.20
N TYR A 59 -4.34 3.83 8.10
CA TYR A 59 -5.77 3.53 8.20
C TYR A 59 -6.49 4.64 8.96
N PHE A 60 -7.46 5.27 8.32
CA PHE A 60 -8.20 6.38 8.90
C PHE A 60 -9.23 5.89 9.91
N ARG A 61 -9.24 6.50 11.11
CA ARG A 61 -10.20 6.20 12.19
C ARG A 61 -10.33 4.71 12.53
N ALA A 62 -9.22 4.00 12.48
CA ALA A 62 -9.18 2.55 12.64
C ALA A 62 -8.93 2.10 14.10
N ALA A 63 -8.43 2.99 14.95
CA ALA A 63 -8.21 2.69 16.36
C ALA A 63 -9.52 2.75 17.16
N ASN A 64 -9.55 2.11 18.32
CA ASN A 64 -10.74 2.06 19.20
C ASN A 64 -11.16 3.46 19.71
N ASP A 65 -10.23 4.41 19.77
CA ASP A 65 -10.47 5.81 20.12
C ASP A 65 -10.79 6.71 18.91
N GLY A 66 -10.87 6.15 17.71
CA GLY A 66 -11.14 6.88 16.47
C GLY A 66 -9.90 7.55 15.86
N SER A 67 -8.71 7.31 16.41
CA SER A 67 -7.44 7.74 15.82
C SER A 67 -7.04 6.90 14.60
N ASP A 68 -6.10 7.44 13.83
CA ASP A 68 -5.53 6.75 12.68
C ASP A 68 -4.49 5.72 13.11
N ILE A 69 -4.47 4.56 12.46
CA ILE A 69 -3.44 3.52 12.66
C ILE A 69 -2.43 3.63 11.54
N ASN A 70 -1.15 3.75 11.87
CA ASN A 70 -0.06 3.77 10.90
C ASN A 70 0.72 2.45 10.97
N ARG A 71 0.96 1.84 9.81
CA ARG A 71 1.79 0.63 9.65
C ARG A 71 2.84 0.90 8.58
N ALA A 72 4.05 0.42 8.82
CA ALA A 72 5.16 0.52 7.88
C ALA A 72 5.59 -0.88 7.43
N PHE A 73 5.78 -1.05 6.13
CA PHE A 73 6.19 -2.31 5.51
C PHE A 73 7.46 -2.09 4.69
N LYS A 74 8.57 -2.70 5.11
CA LYS A 74 9.84 -2.59 4.39
C LYS A 74 9.72 -3.18 2.98
N TYR A 75 10.38 -2.57 2.01
CA TYR A 75 10.43 -3.10 0.64
C TYR A 75 11.14 -4.45 0.52
N SER A 76 11.81 -4.92 1.57
CA SER A 76 12.35 -6.28 1.66
C SER A 76 11.27 -7.36 1.76
N LEU A 77 10.04 -7.00 2.12
CA LEU A 77 8.89 -7.92 2.14
C LEU A 77 8.39 -8.23 0.73
N SER A 78 7.83 -9.42 0.54
CA SER A 78 7.24 -9.80 -0.74
C SER A 78 6.02 -8.95 -1.07
N ARG A 79 5.74 -8.75 -2.36
CA ARG A 79 4.53 -8.03 -2.79
C ARG A 79 3.27 -8.68 -2.21
N GLN A 80 3.23 -10.00 -2.16
CA GLN A 80 2.11 -10.76 -1.61
C GLN A 80 1.93 -10.55 -0.10
N ASP A 81 3.03 -10.52 0.67
CA ASP A 81 2.95 -10.27 2.12
C ASP A 81 2.41 -8.87 2.41
N ILE A 82 2.91 -7.87 1.68
CA ILE A 82 2.41 -6.50 1.82
C ILE A 82 0.94 -6.42 1.41
N GLU A 83 0.55 -7.04 0.28
CA GLU A 83 -0.85 -7.10 -0.14
C GLU A 83 -1.72 -7.74 0.94
N SER A 84 -1.34 -8.90 1.44
CA SER A 84 -2.11 -9.60 2.46
C SER A 84 -2.21 -8.77 3.74
N ALA A 85 -1.12 -8.15 4.19
CA ALA A 85 -1.11 -7.37 5.43
C ALA A 85 -1.87 -6.05 5.31
N VAL A 86 -1.81 -5.37 4.17
CA VAL A 86 -2.47 -4.08 3.94
C VAL A 86 -3.98 -4.26 3.71
N PHE A 87 -4.37 -5.28 2.95
CA PHE A 87 -5.76 -5.45 2.54
C PHE A 87 -6.58 -6.34 3.49
N SER A 88 -5.95 -6.99 4.48
CA SER A 88 -6.67 -7.64 5.58
C SER A 88 -7.34 -6.65 6.54
N GLY A 89 -6.99 -5.36 6.45
CA GLY A 89 -7.53 -4.31 7.31
C GLY A 89 -6.65 -3.99 8.53
N PRO A 90 -7.06 -2.99 9.33
CA PRO A 90 -6.32 -2.52 10.51
C PRO A 90 -6.22 -3.53 11.64
#